data_AF-A0A6B2CEI1-F1
#
_entry.id   AF-A0A6B2CEI1-F1
#
_cell.length_a   1.000
_cell.length_b   1.000
_cell.length_c   1.000
_cell.angle_alpha   90.00
_cell.angle_beta   90.00
_cell.angle_gamma   90.00
#
_symmetry.space_group_name_H-M   'P 1'
#
loop_
_entity.id
_entity.type
_entity.pdbx_description
1 polymer ?
#
loop_
_entity_poly.entity_id
_entity_poly.type
_entity_poly.pdbx_seq_one_letter_code
_entity_poly.pdbx_strand_id
1 'polypeptide(L)'
;YMRPRPGKARMYPETDIPPILITNELIESARRLVPESFDVKLKRLTSEHGLSRDLALNLINDIRLDLYEKLVEKWRGKIPPVVVASTLVNTLRMLENEGVHVENIEDEHIETVIEYVAEGRLAKEAIPDVLRKIAERPTSKVEEILEEMGLRKVSESEVVDVVNKVIEENLEKLKSKPGKAFNIVMSEAMRILRGRVDGSLVADIVKKKLRELNIT
;
A
#
# COMPACT_ATOMS: atom_id res chain seq x y z
N TYR A 1 -7.12 46.33 21.82
CA TYR A 1 -6.08 45.86 22.76
C TYR A 1 -6.65 44.66 23.50
N MET A 2 -6.22 43.44 23.11
CA MET A 2 -6.64 42.18 23.77
C MET A 2 -6.13 42.17 25.21
N ARG A 3 -6.91 41.53 26.10
CA ARG A 3 -6.97 41.71 27.56
C ARG A 3 -5.63 41.90 28.28
N PRO A 4 -5.60 42.67 29.39
CA PRO A 4 -4.44 42.74 30.28
C PRO A 4 -4.02 41.33 30.72
N ARG A 5 -2.71 41.10 30.81
CA ARG A 5 -2.15 39.79 31.18
C ARG A 5 -2.75 39.36 32.52
N PRO A 6 -3.26 38.11 32.64
CA PRO A 6 -3.76 37.61 33.91
C PRO A 6 -2.66 37.72 34.97
N GLY A 7 -3.03 38.24 36.15
CA GLY A 7 -2.11 38.44 37.27
C GLY A 7 -1.69 37.13 37.94
N LYS A 8 -1.06 37.21 39.13
CA LYS A 8 -0.72 36.02 39.92
C LYS A 8 -2.00 35.25 40.26
N ALA A 9 -2.21 34.09 39.61
CA ALA A 9 -3.35 33.23 39.89
C ALA A 9 -3.29 32.79 41.36
N ARG A 10 -4.35 33.07 42.12
CA ARG A 10 -4.51 32.53 43.48
C ARG A 10 -5.01 31.10 43.34
N MET A 11 -4.15 30.13 43.55
CA MET A 11 -4.52 28.70 43.56
C MET A 11 -4.75 28.25 45.01
N TYR A 12 -5.87 27.59 45.25
CA TYR A 12 -6.20 26.88 46.49
C TYR A 12 -6.63 25.45 46.12
N PRO A 13 -6.49 24.46 47.01
CA PRO A 13 -7.02 23.12 46.76
C PRO A 13 -8.51 23.17 46.48
N GLU A 14 -8.95 22.47 45.44
CA GLU A 14 -10.38 22.27 45.15
C GLU A 14 -11.01 21.50 46.31
N THR A 15 -12.06 22.07 46.92
CA THR A 15 -12.71 21.51 48.11
C THR A 15 -13.91 20.64 47.77
N ASP A 16 -14.48 20.83 46.58
CA ASP A 16 -15.67 20.08 46.15
C ASP A 16 -15.31 18.68 45.62
N ILE A 17 -14.04 18.46 45.24
CA ILE A 17 -13.54 17.19 44.69
C ILE A 17 -12.62 16.51 45.71
N PRO A 18 -12.96 15.30 46.18
CA PRO A 18 -12.08 14.58 47.10
C PRO A 18 -10.76 14.18 46.40
N PRO A 19 -9.64 14.10 47.14
CA PRO A 19 -8.36 13.65 46.59
C PRO A 19 -8.47 12.25 45.97
N ILE A 20 -7.91 12.09 44.77
CA ILE A 20 -7.83 10.79 44.10
C ILE A 20 -6.50 10.12 44.50
N LEU A 21 -6.60 8.97 45.17
CA LEU A 21 -5.43 8.16 45.51
C LEU A 21 -4.95 7.37 44.28
N ILE A 22 -3.70 7.55 43.88
CA ILE A 22 -3.08 6.76 42.80
C ILE A 22 -2.49 5.48 43.41
N THR A 23 -3.19 4.36 43.25
CA THR A 23 -2.73 3.05 43.75
C THR A 23 -1.71 2.42 42.80
N ASN A 24 -0.90 1.48 43.31
CA ASN A 24 0.01 0.69 42.47
C ASN A 24 -0.74 -0.11 41.39
N GLU A 25 -1.93 -0.63 41.71
CA GLU A 25 -2.79 -1.34 40.74
C GLU A 25 -3.23 -0.42 39.60
N LEU A 26 -3.58 0.84 39.90
CA LEU A 26 -3.91 1.84 38.89
C LEU A 26 -2.70 2.17 38.00
N ILE A 27 -1.51 2.27 38.60
CA ILE A 27 -0.26 2.49 37.84
C ILE A 27 0.03 1.29 36.92
N GLU A 28 -0.10 0.06 37.41
CA GLU A 28 0.19 -1.14 36.63
C GLU A 28 -0.81 -1.35 35.50
N SER A 29 -2.10 -1.08 35.74
CA SER A 29 -3.11 -1.11 34.67
C SER A 29 -2.86 -0.02 33.63
N ALA A 30 -2.54 1.21 34.05
CA ALA A 30 -2.19 2.30 33.13
C ALA A 30 -0.93 1.96 32.30
N ARG A 31 0.12 1.38 32.91
CA ARG A 31 1.35 0.97 32.21
C ARG A 31 1.09 0.00 31.06
N ARG A 32 0.10 -0.90 31.20
CA ARG A 32 -0.28 -1.86 30.15
C ARG A 32 -1.03 -1.22 28.99
N LEU A 33 -1.62 -0.05 29.20
CA LEU A 33 -2.35 0.71 28.18
C LEU A 33 -1.47 1.70 27.43
N VAL A 34 -0.24 1.95 27.90
CA VAL A 34 0.68 2.88 27.24
C VAL A 34 1.04 2.31 25.88
N PRO A 35 0.71 3.00 24.78
CA PRO A 35 1.07 2.56 23.44
C PRO A 35 2.58 2.65 23.22
N GLU A 36 3.05 1.98 22.17
CA GLU A 36 4.41 2.12 21.68
C GLU A 36 4.75 3.60 21.44
N SER A 37 5.90 4.06 21.93
CA SER A 37 6.33 5.44 21.69
C SER A 37 6.65 5.65 20.21
N PHE A 38 6.55 6.90 19.76
CA PHE A 38 6.80 7.28 18.38
C PHE A 38 8.15 6.76 17.85
N ASP A 39 9.23 6.95 18.60
CA ASP A 39 10.58 6.53 18.17
C ASP A 39 10.71 5.02 18.04
N VAL A 40 10.08 4.26 18.95
CA VAL A 40 10.09 2.80 18.91
C VAL A 40 9.28 2.31 17.72
N LYS A 41 8.09 2.87 17.48
CA LYS A 41 7.24 2.53 16.33
C LYS A 41 7.93 2.85 15.01
N LEU A 42 8.54 4.02 14.87
CA LEU A 42 9.29 4.41 13.67
C LEU A 42 10.45 3.45 13.40
N LYS A 43 11.18 3.05 14.44
CA LYS A 43 12.27 2.06 14.31
C LYS A 43 11.73 0.70 13.88
N ARG A 44 10.63 0.22 14.47
CA ARG A 44 9.99 -1.04 14.09
C ARG A 44 9.56 -1.04 12.63
N LEU A 45 8.84 -0.01 12.20
CA LEU A 45 8.37 0.14 10.81
C LEU A 45 9.51 0.18 9.79
N THR A 46 10.62 0.84 10.12
CA THR A 46 11.77 0.92 9.21
C THR A 46 12.62 -0.34 9.19
N SER A 47 12.90 -0.95 10.35
CA SER A 47 13.79 -2.10 10.47
C SER A 47 13.12 -3.45 10.24
N GLU A 48 11.92 -3.67 10.80
CA GLU A 48 11.21 -4.95 10.71
C GLU A 48 10.33 -5.01 9.47
N HIS A 49 9.64 -3.91 9.13
CA HIS A 49 8.73 -3.86 7.98
C HIS A 49 9.40 -3.37 6.70
N GLY A 50 10.66 -2.91 6.77
CA GLY A 50 11.44 -2.48 5.61
C GLY A 50 10.93 -1.19 4.95
N LEU A 51 10.17 -0.37 5.68
CA LEU A 51 9.64 0.88 5.16
C LEU A 51 10.75 1.93 5.05
N SER A 52 10.67 2.79 4.03
CA SER A 52 11.49 4.01 4.01
C SER A 52 11.09 4.90 5.19
N ARG A 53 12.05 5.69 5.70
CA ARG A 53 11.79 6.60 6.83
C ARG A 53 10.61 7.54 6.54
N ASP A 54 10.55 8.10 5.33
CA ASP A 54 9.47 9.01 4.95
C ASP A 54 8.12 8.32 4.89
N LEU A 55 8.05 7.10 4.34
CA LEU A 55 6.81 6.33 4.29
C LEU A 55 6.34 5.96 5.70
N ALA A 56 7.26 5.53 6.57
CA ALA A 56 6.94 5.22 7.96
C ALA A 56 6.43 6.44 8.74
N LEU A 57 7.06 7.62 8.55
CA LEU A 57 6.61 8.86 9.16
C LEU A 57 5.21 9.27 8.70
N ASN A 58 4.94 9.18 7.40
CA ASN A 58 3.62 9.49 6.89
C ASN A 58 2.57 8.50 7.42
N LEU A 59 2.91 7.21 7.47
CA LEU A 59 2.03 6.17 7.98
C LEU A 59 1.69 6.35 9.47
N ILE A 60 2.66 6.74 10.30
CA ILE A 60 2.40 7.00 11.74
C ILE A 60 1.42 8.17 11.94
N ASN A 61 1.42 9.15 11.03
CA ASN A 61 0.51 10.28 11.07
C ASN A 61 -0.83 10.01 10.35
N ASP A 62 -0.99 8.85 9.72
CA ASP A 62 -2.20 8.49 8.99
C ASP A 62 -3.28 7.95 9.94
N ILE A 63 -4.54 8.31 9.69
CA ILE A 63 -5.67 7.82 10.47
C ILE A 63 -5.86 6.31 10.35
N ARG A 64 -5.37 5.70 9.27
CA ARG A 64 -5.45 4.26 8.98
C ARG A 64 -4.26 3.46 9.50
N LEU A 65 -3.49 3.99 10.45
CA LEU A 65 -2.37 3.26 11.06
C LEU A 65 -2.81 1.93 11.68
N ASP A 66 -3.95 1.90 12.37
CA ASP A 66 -4.46 0.67 13.00
C ASP A 66 -4.89 -0.36 11.94
N LEU A 67 -5.48 0.11 10.83
CA LEU A 67 -5.82 -0.74 9.68
C LEU A 67 -4.55 -1.36 9.06
N TYR A 68 -3.49 -0.58 8.92
CA TYR A 68 -2.20 -1.08 8.46
C TYR A 68 -1.67 -2.20 9.35
N GLU A 69 -1.64 -1.99 10.67
CA GLU A 69 -1.12 -2.98 11.63
C GLU A 69 -1.95 -4.27 11.59
N LYS A 70 -3.28 -4.13 11.52
CA LYS A 70 -4.21 -5.25 11.34
C LYS A 70 -3.91 -6.04 10.07
N LEU A 71 -3.72 -5.37 8.93
CA LEU A 71 -3.52 -6.01 7.63
C LEU A 71 -2.16 -6.71 7.53
N VAL A 72 -1.09 -6.07 8.01
CA VAL A 72 0.26 -6.64 7.99
C VAL A 72 0.34 -7.87 8.89
N GLU A 73 -0.31 -7.86 10.06
CA GLU A 73 -0.36 -9.03 10.92
C GLU A 73 -1.22 -10.16 10.32
N LYS A 74 -2.43 -9.83 9.81
CA LYS A 74 -3.34 -10.81 9.17
C LYS A 74 -2.68 -11.52 7.98
N TRP A 75 -1.95 -10.78 7.15
CA TRP A 75 -1.36 -11.27 5.90
C TRP A 75 0.15 -11.43 5.94
N ARG A 76 0.70 -11.63 7.15
CA ARG A 76 2.14 -11.76 7.37
C ARG A 76 2.76 -12.83 6.48
N GLY A 77 3.78 -12.44 5.72
CA GLY A 77 4.50 -13.32 4.79
C GLY A 77 3.81 -13.57 3.45
N LYS A 78 2.58 -13.09 3.24
CA LYS A 78 1.86 -13.18 1.96
C LYS A 78 1.91 -11.88 1.17
N ILE A 79 1.89 -10.74 1.85
CA ILE A 79 2.05 -9.42 1.23
C ILE A 79 3.21 -8.64 1.88
N PRO A 80 4.06 -7.96 1.10
CA PRO A 80 5.08 -7.09 1.67
C PRO A 80 4.45 -5.92 2.44
N PRO A 81 4.89 -5.60 3.67
CA PRO A 81 4.36 -4.47 4.44
C PRO A 81 4.45 -3.13 3.70
N VAL A 82 5.47 -2.98 2.85
CA VAL A 82 5.67 -1.80 1.99
C VAL A 82 4.50 -1.58 1.03
N VAL A 83 3.90 -2.65 0.49
CA VAL A 83 2.75 -2.54 -0.42
C VAL A 83 1.56 -1.96 0.33
N VAL A 84 1.23 -2.53 1.49
CA VAL A 84 0.09 -2.05 2.32
C VAL A 84 0.30 -0.59 2.72
N ALA A 85 1.48 -0.23 3.24
CA ALA A 85 1.78 1.15 3.63
C ALA A 85 1.71 2.12 2.44
N SER A 86 2.27 1.74 1.29
CA SER A 86 2.23 2.57 0.10
C SER A 86 0.82 2.73 -0.45
N THR A 87 -0.04 1.71 -0.34
CA THR A 87 -1.44 1.82 -0.73
C THR A 87 -2.16 2.88 0.10
N LEU A 88 -2.03 2.81 1.43
CA LEU A 88 -2.69 3.74 2.34
C LEU A 88 -2.20 5.17 2.20
N VAL A 89 -0.88 5.36 2.11
CA VAL A 89 -0.27 6.70 2.14
C VAL A 89 -0.11 7.30 0.74
N ASN A 90 0.49 6.55 -0.19
CA ASN A 90 0.87 7.09 -1.50
C ASN A 90 -0.24 6.93 -2.53
N THR A 91 -0.84 5.74 -2.64
CA THR A 91 -1.84 5.47 -3.68
C THR A 91 -3.12 6.26 -3.46
N LEU A 92 -3.65 6.32 -2.24
CA LEU A 92 -4.83 7.13 -1.96
C LEU A 92 -4.58 8.61 -2.22
N ARG A 93 -3.46 9.16 -1.74
CA ARG A 93 -3.08 10.56 -2.03
C ARG A 93 -2.88 10.83 -3.51
N MET A 94 -2.32 9.88 -4.26
CA MET A 94 -2.19 9.98 -5.72
C MET A 94 -3.57 10.07 -6.39
N LEU A 95 -4.49 9.18 -6.02
CA LEU A 95 -5.87 9.19 -6.56
C LEU A 95 -6.60 10.49 -6.22
N GLU A 96 -6.46 10.98 -4.99
CA GLU A 96 -7.02 12.26 -4.55
C GLU A 96 -6.51 13.43 -5.42
N ASN A 97 -5.20 13.49 -5.68
CA ASN A 97 -4.60 14.50 -6.56
C ASN A 97 -5.08 14.41 -8.01
N GLU A 98 -5.52 13.24 -8.46
CA GLU A 98 -6.12 13.01 -9.78
C GLU A 98 -7.62 13.33 -9.82
N GLY A 99 -8.19 13.82 -8.71
CA GLY A 99 -9.61 14.19 -8.60
C GLY A 99 -10.55 13.02 -8.31
N VAL A 100 -10.02 11.88 -7.85
CA VAL A 100 -10.84 10.74 -7.41
C VAL A 100 -11.40 11.02 -6.01
N HIS A 101 -12.69 10.73 -5.81
CA HIS A 101 -13.35 10.85 -4.51
C HIS A 101 -12.93 9.73 -3.55
N VAL A 102 -11.72 9.83 -2.99
CA VAL A 102 -11.17 8.83 -2.07
C VAL A 102 -11.96 8.67 -0.77
N GLU A 103 -12.81 9.64 -0.44
CA GLU A 103 -13.77 9.57 0.67
C GLU A 103 -14.79 8.42 0.51
N ASN A 104 -15.04 7.99 -0.74
CA ASN A 104 -15.91 6.85 -1.04
C ASN A 104 -15.23 5.50 -0.78
N ILE A 105 -13.92 5.48 -0.48
CA ILE A 105 -13.15 4.27 -0.22
C ILE A 105 -13.11 4.02 1.29
N GLU A 106 -14.07 3.24 1.76
CA GLU A 106 -14.10 2.70 3.13
C GLU A 106 -12.96 1.70 3.40
N ASP A 107 -12.64 1.49 4.68
CA ASP A 107 -11.55 0.62 5.11
C ASP A 107 -11.81 -0.84 4.69
N GLU A 108 -13.07 -1.29 4.70
CA GLU A 108 -13.52 -2.61 4.23
C GLU A 108 -13.15 -2.87 2.76
N HIS A 109 -13.24 -1.84 1.91
CA HIS A 109 -12.82 -1.95 0.51
C HIS A 109 -11.32 -2.19 0.42
N ILE A 110 -10.52 -1.46 1.21
CA ILE A 110 -9.06 -1.60 1.24
C ILE A 110 -8.69 -2.99 1.78
N GLU A 111 -9.36 -3.46 2.83
CA GLU A 111 -9.13 -4.80 3.38
C GLU A 111 -9.35 -5.88 2.31
N THR A 112 -10.44 -5.76 1.56
CA THR A 112 -10.77 -6.71 0.49
C THR A 112 -9.74 -6.65 -0.63
N VAL A 113 -9.37 -5.46 -1.11
CA VAL A 113 -8.34 -5.34 -2.17
C VAL A 113 -7.00 -5.95 -1.73
N ILE A 114 -6.57 -5.69 -0.49
CA ILE A 114 -5.33 -6.24 0.05
C ILE A 114 -5.41 -7.76 0.24
N GLU A 115 -6.57 -8.30 0.62
CA GLU A 115 -6.81 -9.74 0.68
C GLU A 115 -6.62 -10.41 -0.68
N TYR A 116 -7.19 -9.85 -1.75
CA TYR A 116 -7.02 -10.40 -3.10
C TYR A 116 -5.57 -10.35 -3.59
N VAL A 117 -4.81 -9.32 -3.20
CA VAL A 117 -3.38 -9.22 -3.49
C VAL A 117 -2.59 -10.27 -2.69
N ALA A 118 -2.90 -10.42 -1.40
CA ALA A 118 -2.24 -11.40 -0.53
C ALA A 118 -2.51 -12.86 -0.95
N GLU A 119 -3.67 -13.13 -1.53
CA GLU A 119 -4.00 -14.44 -2.12
C GLU A 119 -3.41 -14.64 -3.53
N GLY A 120 -2.77 -13.62 -4.10
CA GLY A 120 -2.21 -13.65 -5.44
C GLY A 120 -3.28 -13.81 -6.53
N ARG A 121 -4.51 -13.33 -6.27
CA ARG A 121 -5.61 -13.20 -7.25
C ARG A 121 -5.52 -11.87 -8.00
N LEU A 122 -4.97 -10.84 -7.34
CA LEU A 122 -4.79 -9.51 -7.88
C LEU A 122 -3.29 -9.13 -7.86
N ALA A 123 -2.80 -8.52 -8.94
CA ALA A 123 -1.45 -7.96 -8.96
C ALA A 123 -1.41 -6.65 -8.15
N LYS A 124 -0.32 -6.39 -7.44
CA LYS A 124 -0.16 -5.15 -6.64
C LYS A 124 -0.23 -3.88 -7.50
N GLU A 125 0.13 -3.97 -8.78
CA GLU A 125 0.06 -2.88 -9.75
C GLU A 125 -1.38 -2.50 -10.12
N ALA A 126 -2.35 -3.39 -9.91
CA ALA A 126 -3.76 -3.13 -10.18
C ALA A 126 -4.46 -2.34 -9.08
N ILE A 127 -3.87 -2.25 -7.88
CA ILE A 127 -4.48 -1.62 -6.70
C ILE A 127 -5.01 -0.20 -7.02
N PRO A 128 -4.26 0.70 -7.67
CA PRO A 128 -4.76 2.05 -7.94
C PRO A 128 -5.99 2.06 -8.87
N ASP A 129 -5.99 1.21 -9.89
CA ASP A 129 -7.09 1.13 -10.87
C ASP A 129 -8.36 0.56 -10.20
N VAL A 130 -8.22 -0.45 -9.35
CA VAL A 130 -9.33 -1.04 -8.59
C VAL A 130 -9.90 -0.03 -7.59
N LEU A 131 -9.04 0.65 -6.82
CA LEU A 131 -9.47 1.67 -5.86
C LEU A 131 -10.15 2.85 -6.54
N ARG A 132 -9.68 3.28 -7.72
CA ARG A 132 -10.37 4.29 -8.54
C ARG A 132 -11.79 3.82 -8.88
N LYS A 133 -11.94 2.57 -9.30
CA LYS A 133 -13.25 2.06 -9.69
C LYS A 133 -14.21 1.90 -8.52
N ILE A 134 -13.70 1.53 -7.35
CA ILE A 134 -14.45 1.51 -6.09
C ILE A 134 -14.94 2.92 -5.74
N ALA A 135 -14.07 3.94 -5.86
CA ALA A 135 -14.45 5.32 -5.58
C ALA A 135 -15.56 5.84 -6.52
N GLU A 136 -15.62 5.38 -7.77
CA GLU A 136 -16.70 5.69 -8.71
C GLU A 136 -18.02 4.97 -8.37
N ARG A 137 -17.95 3.81 -7.71
CA ARG A 137 -19.09 2.92 -7.43
C ARG A 137 -19.04 2.38 -5.98
N PRO A 138 -19.18 3.23 -4.95
CA PRO A 138 -19.01 2.83 -3.55
C PRO A 138 -20.01 1.77 -3.07
N THR A 139 -21.14 1.61 -3.74
CA THR A 139 -22.19 0.63 -3.36
C THR A 139 -22.00 -0.74 -3.99
N SER A 140 -21.08 -0.88 -4.96
CA SER A 140 -20.82 -2.15 -5.63
C SER A 140 -19.83 -2.99 -4.83
N LYS A 141 -19.98 -4.31 -4.86
CA LYS A 141 -19.02 -5.20 -4.20
C LYS A 141 -17.68 -5.17 -4.93
N VAL A 142 -16.58 -5.29 -4.18
CA VAL A 142 -15.24 -5.33 -4.76
C VAL A 142 -15.09 -6.52 -5.73
N GLU A 143 -15.72 -7.65 -5.41
CA GLU A 143 -15.83 -8.83 -6.27
C GLU A 143 -16.34 -8.49 -7.67
N GLU A 144 -17.46 -7.75 -7.74
CA GLU A 144 -18.14 -7.39 -8.99
C GLU A 144 -17.25 -6.47 -9.84
N ILE A 145 -16.58 -5.52 -9.17
CA ILE A 145 -15.63 -4.60 -9.82
C ILE A 145 -14.45 -5.39 -10.42
N LEU A 146 -13.90 -6.35 -9.67
CA LEU A 146 -12.78 -7.17 -10.14
C LEU A 146 -13.17 -8.07 -11.32
N GLU A 147 -14.38 -8.63 -11.31
CA GLU A 147 -14.91 -9.41 -12.42
C GLU A 147 -15.12 -8.56 -13.69
N GLU A 148 -15.69 -7.37 -13.55
CA GLU A 148 -15.88 -6.40 -14.65
C GLU A 148 -14.54 -5.98 -15.27
N MET A 149 -13.51 -5.76 -14.45
CA MET A 149 -12.18 -5.38 -14.93
C MET A 149 -11.46 -6.52 -15.66
N GLY A 150 -11.98 -7.76 -15.60
CA GLY A 150 -11.37 -8.91 -16.25
C GLY A 150 -9.97 -9.20 -15.75
N LEU A 151 -9.68 -8.86 -14.48
CA LEU A 151 -8.39 -9.05 -13.83
C LEU A 151 -8.22 -10.49 -13.36
N ARG A 152 -8.49 -11.45 -14.24
CA ARG A 152 -8.24 -12.86 -13.97
C ARG A 152 -6.74 -13.10 -13.94
N LYS A 153 -6.30 -13.93 -13.00
CA LYS A 153 -4.92 -14.41 -12.91
C LYS A 153 -4.55 -15.11 -14.22
N VAL A 154 -3.52 -14.57 -14.88
CA VAL A 154 -2.98 -15.13 -16.12
C VAL A 154 -1.95 -16.20 -15.74
N SER A 155 -2.00 -17.35 -16.43
CA SER A 155 -1.03 -18.43 -16.20
C SER A 155 0.37 -18.04 -16.66
N GLU A 156 1.42 -18.61 -16.07
CA GLU A 156 2.81 -18.33 -16.50
C GLU A 156 3.02 -18.59 -18.00
N SER A 157 2.37 -19.62 -18.55
CA SER A 157 2.37 -19.92 -19.99
C SER A 157 1.82 -18.77 -20.83
N GLU A 158 0.69 -18.20 -20.45
CA GLU A 158 0.10 -17.06 -21.18
C GLU A 158 0.99 -15.82 -21.09
N VAL A 159 1.68 -15.60 -19.96
CA VAL A 159 2.66 -14.52 -19.82
C VAL A 159 3.82 -14.71 -20.78
N VAL A 160 4.34 -15.94 -20.88
CA VAL A 160 5.41 -16.28 -21.82
C VAL A 160 4.97 -16.05 -23.26
N ASP A 161 3.74 -16.43 -23.62
CA ASP A 161 3.21 -16.24 -24.97
C ASP A 161 3.08 -14.76 -25.34
N VAL A 162 2.58 -13.94 -24.41
CA VAL A 162 2.50 -12.48 -24.60
C VAL A 162 3.90 -11.88 -24.74
N VAL A 163 4.87 -12.28 -23.91
CA VAL A 163 6.25 -11.79 -23.99
C VAL A 163 6.90 -12.19 -25.33
N ASN A 164 6.72 -13.42 -25.79
CA ASN A 164 7.25 -13.89 -27.07
C ASN A 164 6.68 -13.05 -28.22
N LYS A 165 5.36 -12.83 -28.22
CA LYS A 165 4.69 -12.01 -29.24
C LYS A 165 5.21 -10.57 -29.25
N VAL A 166 5.40 -9.96 -28.08
CA VAL A 166 5.96 -8.59 -27.97
C VAL A 166 7.39 -8.54 -28.48
N ILE A 167 8.21 -9.56 -28.21
CA ILE A 167 9.57 -9.66 -28.73
C ILE A 167 9.55 -9.78 -30.25
N GLU A 168 8.71 -10.65 -30.81
CA GLU A 168 8.57 -10.86 -32.25
C GLU A 168 8.17 -9.56 -32.97
N GLU A 169 7.14 -8.87 -32.48
CA GLU A 169 6.66 -7.61 -33.05
C GLU A 169 7.68 -6.47 -32.97
N ASN A 170 8.63 -6.53 -32.03
CA ASN A 170 9.63 -5.49 -31.81
C ASN A 170 11.07 -5.91 -32.17
N LEU A 171 11.27 -7.07 -32.80
CA LEU A 171 12.59 -7.67 -33.08
C LEU A 171 13.60 -6.69 -33.69
N GLU A 172 13.19 -5.90 -34.68
CA GLU A 172 14.07 -4.91 -35.34
C GLU A 172 14.47 -3.74 -34.40
N LYS A 173 13.53 -3.28 -33.57
CA LYS A 173 13.78 -2.23 -32.57
C LYS A 173 14.69 -2.73 -31.45
N LEU A 174 14.54 -3.99 -31.06
CA LEU A 174 15.36 -4.61 -30.02
C LEU A 174 16.81 -4.81 -30.49
N LYS A 175 17.01 -5.25 -31.74
CA LYS A 175 18.34 -5.39 -32.34
C LYS A 175 19.06 -4.06 -32.54
N SER A 176 18.34 -2.98 -32.86
CA SER A 176 18.94 -1.65 -33.05
C SER A 176 19.26 -0.91 -31.75
N LYS A 177 18.63 -1.28 -30.62
CA LYS A 177 18.82 -0.65 -29.31
C LYS A 177 18.92 -1.69 -28.18
N PRO A 178 19.99 -2.51 -28.15
CA PRO A 178 20.15 -3.60 -27.18
C PRO A 178 20.00 -3.13 -25.72
N GLY A 179 20.68 -2.05 -25.32
CA GLY A 179 20.60 -1.51 -23.96
C GLY A 179 19.24 -0.92 -23.52
N LYS A 180 18.24 -0.86 -24.41
CA LYS A 180 16.85 -0.49 -24.08
C LYS A 180 15.85 -1.61 -24.31
N ALA A 181 16.30 -2.78 -24.76
CA ALA A 181 15.44 -3.91 -25.13
C ALA A 181 14.54 -4.35 -23.97
N PHE A 182 15.11 -4.50 -22.78
CA PHE A 182 14.36 -4.86 -21.57
C PHE A 182 13.22 -3.88 -21.29
N ASN A 183 13.50 -2.57 -21.29
CA ASN A 183 12.49 -1.54 -20.99
C ASN A 183 11.37 -1.51 -22.03
N ILE A 184 11.70 -1.70 -23.31
CA ILE A 184 10.71 -1.73 -24.40
C ILE A 184 9.77 -2.92 -24.22
N VAL A 185 10.33 -4.14 -24.10
CA VAL A 185 9.52 -5.36 -23.94
C VAL A 185 8.71 -5.30 -22.66
N MET A 186 9.31 -4.85 -21.55
CA MET A 186 8.62 -4.73 -20.27
C MET A 186 7.43 -3.76 -20.36
N SER A 187 7.63 -2.58 -20.97
CA SER A 187 6.57 -1.57 -21.10
C SER A 187 5.38 -2.09 -21.92
N GLU A 188 5.65 -2.81 -23.00
CA GLU A 188 4.62 -3.31 -23.91
C GLU A 188 3.93 -4.57 -23.36
N ALA A 189 4.67 -5.48 -22.74
CA ALA A 189 4.11 -6.64 -22.05
C ALA A 189 3.21 -6.22 -20.89
N MET A 190 3.64 -5.26 -20.06
CA MET A 190 2.83 -4.71 -18.97
C MET A 190 1.60 -3.94 -19.47
N ARG A 191 1.67 -3.35 -20.66
CA ARG A 191 0.49 -2.72 -21.30
C ARG A 191 -0.59 -3.74 -21.63
N ILE A 192 -0.20 -4.92 -22.11
CA ILE A 192 -1.11 -6.02 -22.48
C ILE A 192 -1.61 -6.78 -21.24
N LEU A 193 -0.72 -7.05 -20.29
CA LEU A 193 -1.00 -7.82 -19.07
C LEU A 193 -1.50 -6.95 -17.90
N ARG A 194 -1.88 -5.69 -18.16
CA ARG A 194 -2.14 -4.67 -17.15
C ARG A 194 -3.00 -5.20 -15.99
N GLY A 195 -2.40 -5.22 -14.80
CA GLY A 195 -3.06 -5.60 -13.54
C GLY A 195 -3.35 -7.09 -13.35
N ARG A 196 -3.00 -7.95 -14.33
CA ARG A 196 -3.29 -9.40 -14.29
C ARG A 196 -2.14 -10.24 -13.78
N VAL A 197 -0.92 -9.69 -13.77
CA VAL A 197 0.33 -10.38 -13.44
C VAL A 197 1.22 -9.45 -12.64
N ASP A 198 1.94 -9.99 -11.66
CA ASP A 198 2.97 -9.25 -10.93
C ASP A 198 4.13 -8.87 -11.86
N GLY A 199 4.54 -7.60 -11.83
CA GLY A 199 5.64 -7.11 -12.66
C GLY A 199 6.96 -7.85 -12.43
N SER A 200 7.20 -8.42 -11.24
CA SER A 200 8.40 -9.21 -10.98
C SER A 200 8.45 -10.48 -11.83
N LEU A 201 7.32 -11.19 -11.98
CA LEU A 201 7.24 -12.40 -12.80
C LEU A 201 7.49 -12.06 -14.28
N VAL A 202 6.88 -10.99 -14.78
CA VAL A 202 7.09 -10.52 -16.16
C VAL A 202 8.56 -10.15 -16.37
N ALA A 203 9.17 -9.42 -15.43
CA ALA A 203 10.57 -9.03 -15.52
C ALA A 203 11.52 -10.23 -15.59
N ASP A 204 11.27 -11.28 -14.82
CA ASP A 204 12.09 -12.49 -14.83
C ASP A 204 11.97 -13.25 -16.15
N ILE A 205 10.76 -13.40 -16.69
CA ILE A 205 10.51 -14.02 -17.99
C ILE A 205 11.19 -13.23 -19.12
N VAL A 206 11.04 -11.90 -19.13
CA VAL A 206 11.65 -11.03 -20.14
C VAL A 206 13.17 -11.12 -20.11
N LYS A 207 13.80 -11.07 -18.92
CA LYS A 207 15.26 -11.23 -18.78
C LYS A 207 15.74 -12.58 -19.30
N LYS A 208 15.01 -13.66 -18.98
CA LYS A 208 15.34 -15.01 -19.44
C LYS A 208 15.30 -15.09 -20.97
N LYS A 209 14.23 -14.57 -21.59
CA LYS A 209 14.03 -14.61 -23.04
C LYS A 209 15.03 -13.75 -23.83
N LEU A 210 15.31 -12.54 -23.35
CA LEU A 210 16.31 -11.68 -23.99
C LEU A 210 17.72 -12.29 -23.93
N ARG A 211 18.06 -12.97 -22.82
CA ARG A 211 19.32 -13.72 -22.71
C ARG A 211 19.37 -14.92 -23.65
N GLU A 212 18.28 -15.68 -23.80
CA GLU A 212 18.18 -16.79 -24.77
C GLU A 212 18.41 -16.31 -26.22
N LEU A 213 18.04 -15.08 -26.54
CA LEU A 213 18.16 -14.48 -27.87
C LEU A 213 19.47 -13.70 -28.09
N ASN A 214 20.38 -13.66 -27.12
CA ASN A 214 21.60 -12.83 -27.13
C ASN A 214 21.34 -11.33 -27.38
N ILE A 215 20.17 -10.82 -26.99
CA ILE A 215 19.82 -9.40 -27.05
C ILE A 215 19.99 -8.86 -25.63
N THR A 216 21.21 -8.50 -25.25
CA THR A 216 21.52 -7.93 -23.93
C THR A 216 21.67 -6.42 -23.99
#